data_AF-A0A495WKY1-F1
#
_entry.id   AF-A0A495WKY1-F1
#
_cell.length_a   1.000
_cell.length_b   1.000
_cell.length_c   1.000
_cell.angle_alpha   90.00
_cell.angle_beta   90.00
_cell.angle_gamma   90.00
#
_symmetry.space_group_name_H-M   'P 1'
#
loop_
_entity.id
_entity.type
_entity.pdbx_description
1 polymer ?
#
loop_
_entity_poly.entity_id
_entity_poly.type
_entity_poly.pdbx_seq_one_letter_code
_entity_poly.pdbx_strand_id
1 'polypeptide(L)'
;MKRIGLLSDTHAYWDERYIKYFSECDEIWHAGDIGSMEIVDKFQSFKPFRAVYGNIDGQDIRAIYSKHLRFTVEGADIWMTHIGGYPGKYDREVIPEIYRNPPDLFISGHSHILKVLYDKTLKLLHINPGAAGKYGFHKKRTLVRFTIDNKMFKDLEVIELGEK
;
A
#
# COMPACT_ATOMS: atom_id res chain seq x y z
N MET A 1 -7.50 7.09 16.93
CA MET A 1 -7.24 5.75 16.38
C MET A 1 -7.89 5.61 15.02
N LYS A 2 -7.19 5.04 14.03
CA LYS A 2 -7.75 4.67 12.71
C LYS A 2 -7.33 3.28 12.29
N ARG A 3 -8.24 2.50 11.72
CA ARG A 3 -7.96 1.19 11.10
C ARG A 3 -7.82 1.35 9.60
N ILE A 4 -6.74 0.80 9.06
CA ILE A 4 -6.32 0.99 7.67
C ILE A 4 -6.39 -0.36 6.95
N GLY A 5 -7.04 -0.38 5.80
CA GLY A 5 -6.91 -1.44 4.80
C GLY A 5 -5.81 -1.08 3.80
N LEU A 6 -4.88 -1.97 3.53
CA LEU A 6 -3.74 -1.75 2.65
C LEU A 6 -3.61 -2.87 1.62
N LEU A 7 -3.52 -2.50 0.35
CA LEU A 7 -3.31 -3.41 -0.76
C LEU A 7 -2.48 -2.79 -1.89
N SER A 8 -2.11 -3.59 -2.88
CA SER A 8 -1.45 -3.14 -4.11
C SER A 8 -1.65 -4.16 -5.23
N ASP A 9 -1.20 -3.81 -6.43
CA ASP A 9 -1.06 -4.74 -7.56
C ASP A 9 -2.39 -5.47 -7.86
N THR A 10 -3.51 -4.73 -7.90
CA THR A 10 -4.83 -5.27 -8.30
C THR A 10 -4.87 -5.56 -9.80
N HIS A 11 -4.14 -4.80 -10.62
CA HIS A 11 -4.07 -4.98 -12.08
C HIS A 11 -5.47 -5.17 -12.73
N ALA A 12 -6.37 -4.23 -12.48
CA ALA A 12 -7.76 -4.21 -12.94
C ALA A 12 -8.64 -5.36 -12.43
N TYR A 13 -8.15 -6.22 -11.53
CA TYR A 13 -8.93 -7.30 -10.94
C TYR A 13 -9.66 -6.83 -9.67
N TRP A 14 -10.96 -7.11 -9.61
CA TRP A 14 -11.79 -6.88 -8.43
C TRP A 14 -12.11 -8.20 -7.72
N ASP A 15 -12.04 -8.19 -6.39
CA ASP A 15 -12.47 -9.29 -5.53
C ASP A 15 -13.46 -8.77 -4.49
N GLU A 16 -14.67 -9.34 -4.42
CA GLU A 16 -15.68 -8.94 -3.43
C GLU A 16 -15.18 -9.06 -1.98
N ARG A 17 -14.18 -9.90 -1.76
CA ARG A 17 -13.55 -10.04 -0.44
C ARG A 17 -12.82 -8.78 0.01
N TYR A 18 -12.43 -7.87 -0.89
CA TYR A 18 -11.88 -6.57 -0.50
C TYR A 18 -12.87 -5.80 0.38
N ILE A 19 -14.15 -5.76 -0.03
CA ILE A 19 -15.22 -5.11 0.74
C ILE A 19 -15.41 -5.78 2.09
N LYS A 20 -15.46 -7.12 2.11
CA LYS A 20 -15.59 -7.88 3.35
C LYS A 20 -14.49 -7.52 4.35
N TYR A 21 -13.22 -7.60 3.94
CA TYR A 21 -12.08 -7.42 4.84
C TYR A 21 -11.82 -5.96 5.22
N PHE A 22 -12.19 -5.00 4.37
CA PHE A 22 -12.02 -3.56 4.62
C PHE A 22 -13.27 -2.85 5.15
N SER A 23 -14.37 -3.57 5.38
CA SER A 23 -15.61 -3.02 5.97
C SER A 23 -15.40 -2.29 7.30
N GLU A 24 -14.58 -2.88 8.18
CA GLU A 24 -14.20 -2.33 9.49
C GLU A 24 -13.02 -1.34 9.42
N CYS A 25 -12.50 -1.04 8.24
CA CYS A 25 -11.45 -0.05 8.06
C CYS A 25 -12.05 1.35 7.86
N ASP A 26 -11.33 2.35 8.35
CA ASP A 26 -11.66 3.77 8.21
C ASP A 26 -11.15 4.33 6.87
N GLU A 27 -9.99 3.86 6.41
CA GLU A 27 -9.39 4.24 5.12
C GLU A 27 -8.84 3.02 4.38
N ILE A 28 -8.78 3.13 3.05
CA ILE A 28 -8.16 2.13 2.17
C ILE A 28 -7.01 2.79 1.42
N TRP A 29 -5.82 2.18 1.49
CA TRP A 29 -4.61 2.67 0.83
C TRP A 29 -4.15 1.68 -0.23
N HIS A 30 -3.84 2.17 -1.43
CA HIS A 30 -3.38 1.36 -2.56
C HIS A 30 -1.97 1.75 -3.02
N ALA A 31 -1.00 0.84 -2.91
CA ALA A 31 0.40 1.12 -3.24
C ALA A 31 0.75 0.96 -4.74
N GLY A 32 -0.16 1.36 -5.64
CA GLY A 32 0.05 1.34 -7.11
C GLY A 32 -0.22 0.02 -7.82
N ASP A 33 -0.15 0.08 -9.15
CA ASP A 33 -0.57 -0.95 -10.11
C ASP A 33 -2.07 -1.31 -9.94
N ILE A 34 -2.90 -0.27 -9.95
CA ILE A 34 -4.37 -0.38 -9.79
C ILE A 34 -4.99 -1.04 -11.03
N GLY A 35 -4.61 -0.57 -12.21
CA GLY A 35 -4.91 -1.15 -13.52
C GLY A 35 -6.15 -0.61 -14.24
N SER A 36 -7.13 -0.03 -13.54
CA SER A 36 -8.26 0.64 -14.20
C SER A 36 -8.97 1.65 -13.30
N MET A 37 -9.61 2.66 -13.92
CA MET A 37 -10.50 3.60 -13.22
C MET A 37 -11.71 2.90 -12.58
N GLU A 38 -12.19 1.78 -13.13
CA GLU A 38 -13.27 1.02 -12.50
C GLU A 38 -12.90 0.54 -11.08
N ILE A 39 -11.66 0.10 -10.88
CA ILE A 39 -11.18 -0.29 -9.53
C ILE A 39 -11.09 0.93 -8.62
N VAL A 40 -10.61 2.07 -9.14
CA VAL A 40 -10.56 3.34 -8.41
C VAL A 40 -11.96 3.74 -7.93
N ASP A 41 -12.93 3.77 -8.85
CA ASP A 41 -14.29 4.21 -8.57
C ASP A 41 -14.97 3.32 -7.53
N LYS A 42 -14.75 2.00 -7.61
CA LYS A 42 -15.28 1.04 -6.62
C LYS A 42 -14.72 1.29 -5.21
N PHE A 43 -13.41 1.53 -5.08
CA PHE A 43 -12.81 1.82 -3.77
C PHE A 43 -13.25 3.19 -3.23
N GLN A 44 -13.24 4.23 -4.07
CA GLN A 44 -13.67 5.58 -3.68
C GLN A 44 -15.15 5.63 -3.25
N SER A 45 -16.00 4.84 -3.91
CA SER A 45 -17.43 4.74 -3.54
C SER A 45 -17.64 4.02 -2.21
N PHE A 46 -16.65 3.27 -1.73
CA PHE A 46 -16.77 2.47 -0.52
C PHE A 46 -16.23 3.17 0.72
N LYS A 47 -15.01 3.72 0.67
CA LYS A 47 -14.30 4.34 1.80
C LYS A 47 -13.35 5.44 1.33
N PRO A 48 -12.89 6.34 2.22
CA PRO A 48 -11.77 7.22 1.93
C PRO A 48 -10.58 6.43 1.35
N PHE A 49 -10.18 6.80 0.14
CA PHE A 49 -9.21 6.05 -0.65
C PHE A 49 -7.98 6.91 -0.94
N ARG A 50 -6.80 6.39 -0.60
CA ARG A 50 -5.51 7.00 -0.94
C ARG A 50 -4.75 6.06 -1.84
N ALA A 51 -4.14 6.57 -2.89
CA ALA A 51 -3.32 5.73 -3.75
C ALA A 51 -2.13 6.49 -4.33
N VAL A 52 -1.16 5.73 -4.79
CA VAL A 52 -0.13 6.16 -5.75
C VAL A 52 -0.35 5.38 -7.04
N TYR A 53 0.10 5.91 -8.17
CA TYR A 53 0.14 5.12 -9.39
C TYR A 53 1.35 4.18 -9.40
N GLY A 54 1.23 3.06 -10.10
CA GLY A 54 2.33 2.15 -10.41
C GLY A 54 2.77 2.18 -11.87
N ASN A 55 3.67 1.29 -12.25
CA ASN A 55 4.28 1.29 -13.58
C ASN A 55 3.31 0.87 -14.68
N ILE A 56 2.28 0.07 -14.39
CA ILE A 56 1.29 -0.36 -15.39
C ILE A 56 0.12 0.62 -15.53
N ASP A 57 -0.04 1.56 -14.59
CA ASP A 57 -1.17 2.48 -14.58
C ASP A 57 -1.09 3.50 -15.72
N GLY A 58 -2.22 3.74 -16.38
CA GLY A 58 -2.37 4.65 -17.52
C GLY A 58 -2.43 6.13 -17.15
N GLN A 59 -2.55 6.99 -18.17
CA GLN A 59 -2.59 8.44 -18.00
C GLN A 59 -3.81 8.90 -17.19
N ASP A 60 -4.93 8.19 -17.30
CA ASP A 60 -6.16 8.39 -16.52
C ASP A 60 -5.90 8.33 -15.02
N ILE A 61 -5.24 7.27 -14.54
CA ILE A 61 -4.91 7.09 -13.12
C ILE A 61 -3.79 8.05 -12.69
N ARG A 62 -2.77 8.23 -13.54
CA ARG A 62 -1.63 9.13 -13.27
C ARG A 62 -2.00 10.61 -13.22
N ALA A 63 -3.11 11.01 -13.83
CA ALA A 63 -3.62 12.37 -13.73
C ALA A 63 -4.25 12.67 -12.35
N ILE A 64 -4.65 11.64 -11.61
CA ILE A 64 -5.37 11.75 -10.34
C ILE A 64 -4.44 11.46 -9.16
N TYR A 65 -3.63 10.41 -9.27
CA TYR A 65 -2.73 9.96 -8.20
C TYR A 65 -1.30 10.38 -8.49
N SER A 66 -0.54 10.66 -7.45
CA SER A 66 0.89 10.99 -7.56
C SER A 66 1.76 9.74 -7.56
N LYS A 67 3.02 9.89 -8.00
CA LYS A 67 4.04 8.83 -7.89
C LYS A 67 4.40 8.52 -6.44
N HIS A 68 4.52 9.59 -5.66
CA HIS A 68 4.88 9.58 -4.25
C HIS A 68 3.79 10.32 -3.48
N LEU A 69 3.32 9.73 -2.39
CA LEU A 69 2.31 10.31 -1.52
C LEU A 69 2.82 10.28 -0.08
N ARG A 70 3.03 11.45 0.52
CA ARG A 70 3.43 11.59 1.93
C ARG A 70 2.36 12.35 2.70
N PHE A 71 1.96 11.85 3.86
CA PHE A 71 0.83 12.35 4.61
C PHE A 71 0.87 11.90 6.07
N THR A 72 0.07 12.55 6.93
CA THR A 72 0.02 12.24 8.37
C THR A 72 -1.31 11.61 8.75
N VAL A 73 -1.27 10.54 9.55
CA VAL A 73 -2.45 9.89 10.13
C VAL A 73 -2.18 9.55 11.59
N GLU A 74 -3.07 9.98 12.49
CA GLU A 74 -2.95 9.72 13.94
C GLU A 74 -1.55 10.11 14.48
N GLY A 75 -1.02 11.23 13.97
CA GLY A 75 0.31 11.74 14.28
C GLY A 75 1.46 11.07 13.54
N ALA A 76 1.30 9.87 12.98
CA ALA A 76 2.35 9.16 12.23
C ALA A 76 2.59 9.81 10.86
N ASP A 77 3.84 9.90 10.44
CA ASP A 77 4.24 10.28 9.08
C ASP A 77 4.35 9.06 8.17
N ILE A 78 3.55 9.04 7.11
CA ILE A 78 3.42 7.93 6.18
C ILE A 78 3.94 8.38 4.83
N TRP A 79 4.79 7.57 4.21
CA TRP A 79 5.17 7.74 2.82
C TRP A 79 4.89 6.47 2.02
N MET A 80 4.13 6.63 0.94
CA MET A 80 3.77 5.58 0.00
C MET A 80 4.31 5.88 -1.40
N THR A 81 4.83 4.85 -2.06
CA THR A 81 5.30 4.87 -3.46
C THR A 81 5.19 3.47 -4.06
N HIS A 82 4.97 3.31 -5.35
CA HIS A 82 4.82 1.96 -5.91
C HIS A 82 6.14 1.17 -5.91
N ILE A 83 7.17 1.71 -6.58
CA ILE A 83 8.51 1.10 -6.64
C ILE A 83 9.34 1.69 -5.51
N GLY A 84 9.44 0.97 -4.39
CA GLY A 84 10.10 1.46 -3.17
C GLY A 84 11.35 0.69 -2.72
N GLY A 85 11.51 -0.55 -3.18
CA GLY A 85 12.47 -1.49 -2.61
C GLY A 85 12.06 -1.93 -1.20
N TYR A 86 13.04 -2.24 -0.36
CA TYR A 86 12.83 -2.69 1.03
C TYR A 86 14.07 -2.34 1.88
N PRO A 87 14.00 -2.46 3.22
CA PRO A 87 15.12 -2.13 4.11
C PRO A 87 16.45 -2.74 3.66
N GLY A 88 17.48 -1.88 3.54
CA GLY A 88 18.81 -2.23 3.05
C GLY A 88 18.96 -2.32 1.52
N LYS A 89 17.86 -2.30 0.75
CA LYS A 89 17.83 -2.30 -0.71
C LYS A 89 16.68 -1.42 -1.23
N TYR A 90 16.65 -0.17 -0.78
CA TYR A 90 15.70 0.82 -1.26
C TYR A 90 15.92 1.14 -2.74
N ASP A 91 14.86 1.53 -3.43
CA ASP A 91 14.95 1.95 -4.83
C ASP A 91 15.81 3.22 -4.98
N ARG A 92 16.49 3.36 -6.13
CA ARG A 92 17.39 4.49 -6.41
C ARG A 92 16.69 5.85 -6.31
N GLU A 93 15.41 5.92 -6.67
CA GLU A 93 14.63 7.15 -6.58
C GLU A 93 14.17 7.46 -5.14
N VAL A 94 14.12 6.44 -4.27
CA VAL A 94 13.69 6.57 -2.87
C VAL A 94 14.86 6.90 -1.95
N ILE A 95 16.06 6.38 -2.24
CA ILE A 95 17.28 6.56 -1.42
C ILE A 95 17.49 8.02 -0.98
N PRO A 96 17.46 9.04 -1.87
CA PRO A 96 17.78 10.41 -1.46
C PRO A 96 16.87 10.97 -0.36
N GLU A 97 15.57 10.65 -0.43
CA GLU A 97 14.57 11.19 0.49
C GLU A 97 14.42 10.33 1.74
N ILE A 98 14.45 9.00 1.63
CA ILE A 98 14.23 8.11 2.78
C ILE A 98 15.35 8.20 3.82
N TYR A 99 16.58 8.46 3.38
CA TYR A 99 17.72 8.68 4.28
C TYR A 99 17.78 10.11 4.82
N ARG A 100 17.25 11.10 4.09
CA ARG A 100 17.22 12.51 4.51
C ARG A 100 16.11 12.77 5.53
N ASN A 101 14.94 12.20 5.29
CA ASN A 101 13.72 12.45 6.04
C ASN A 101 12.90 11.15 6.12
N PRO A 102 13.32 10.16 6.93
CA PRO A 102 12.63 8.89 7.04
C PRO A 102 11.20 9.06 7.61
N PRO A 103 10.18 8.43 7.02
CA PRO A 103 8.82 8.40 7.57
C PRO A 103 8.73 7.46 8.78
N ASP A 104 7.64 7.50 9.53
CA ASP A 104 7.33 6.48 10.55
C ASP A 104 6.93 5.14 9.88
N LEU A 105 6.18 5.24 8.76
CA LEU A 105 5.77 4.10 7.92
C LEU A 105 6.07 4.35 6.45
N PHE A 106 6.86 3.46 5.84
CA PHE A 106 7.15 3.43 4.41
C PHE A 106 6.39 2.28 3.73
N ILE A 107 5.63 2.60 2.68
CA ILE A 107 4.76 1.65 1.98
C ILE A 107 5.17 1.53 0.52
N SER A 108 5.25 0.30 0.02
CA SER A 108 5.53 0.04 -1.40
C SER A 108 4.86 -1.20 -1.97
N GLY A 109 4.61 -1.23 -3.28
CA GLY A 109 4.07 -2.39 -4.02
C GLY A 109 5.12 -3.03 -4.93
N HIS A 110 4.75 -3.32 -6.18
CA HIS A 110 5.61 -3.69 -7.32
C HIS A 110 6.23 -5.08 -7.27
N SER A 111 6.80 -5.45 -6.13
CA SER A 111 7.48 -6.74 -5.99
C SER A 111 6.51 -7.91 -5.86
N HIS A 112 5.22 -7.68 -5.63
CA HIS A 112 4.21 -8.72 -5.35
C HIS A 112 4.55 -9.63 -4.14
N ILE A 113 5.60 -9.31 -3.37
CA ILE A 113 6.07 -10.09 -2.23
C ILE A 113 5.68 -9.35 -0.96
N LEU A 114 4.76 -9.96 -0.19
CA LEU A 114 4.38 -9.48 1.12
C LEU A 114 5.62 -9.32 2.01
N LYS A 115 5.79 -8.13 2.59
CA LYS A 115 6.85 -7.81 3.54
C LYS A 115 6.29 -6.91 4.64
N VAL A 116 6.60 -7.26 5.89
CA VAL A 116 6.41 -6.39 7.05
C VAL A 116 7.74 -6.41 7.81
N LEU A 117 8.52 -5.35 7.65
CA LEU A 117 9.91 -5.31 8.10
C LEU A 117 10.17 -4.01 8.85
N TYR A 118 10.83 -4.08 9.99
CA TYR A 118 11.29 -2.88 10.69
C TYR A 118 12.73 -2.56 10.28
N ASP A 119 12.95 -1.36 9.73
CA ASP A 119 14.29 -0.86 9.44
C ASP A 119 14.89 -0.25 10.71
N LYS A 120 15.83 -0.93 11.35
CA LYS A 120 16.50 -0.44 12.56
C LYS A 120 17.42 0.75 12.29
N THR A 121 17.96 0.87 11.08
CA THR A 121 18.87 1.95 10.70
C THR A 121 18.10 3.25 10.53
N LEU A 122 16.96 3.20 9.85
CA LEU A 122 16.11 4.37 9.61
C LEU A 122 15.00 4.56 10.66
N LYS A 123 14.82 3.57 11.54
CA LYS A 123 13.80 3.54 12.61
C LYS A 123 12.37 3.70 12.08
N LEU A 124 12.07 2.99 10.99
CA LEU A 124 10.75 3.02 10.33
C LEU A 124 10.19 1.62 10.14
N LEU A 125 8.87 1.52 10.02
CA LEU A 125 8.20 0.31 9.57
C LEU A 125 8.09 0.33 8.03
N HIS A 126 8.47 -0.75 7.37
CA HIS A 126 8.23 -0.99 5.96
C HIS A 126 7.12 -2.01 5.77
N ILE A 127 6.13 -1.68 4.94
CA ILE A 127 5.09 -2.62 4.52
C ILE A 127 5.03 -2.68 2.99
N ASN A 128 5.13 -3.89 2.45
CA ASN A 128 4.64 -4.24 1.13
C ASN A 128 3.48 -5.23 1.30
N PRO A 129 2.24 -4.90 0.91
CA PRO A 129 1.09 -5.77 1.15
C PRO A 129 1.05 -7.00 0.24
N GLY A 130 2.04 -7.16 -0.65
CA GLY A 130 2.09 -8.24 -1.63
C GLY A 130 1.36 -7.83 -2.88
N ALA A 131 0.39 -8.64 -3.31
CA ALA A 131 -0.42 -8.34 -4.48
C ALA A 131 -1.83 -8.89 -4.28
N ALA A 132 -2.83 -8.07 -4.57
CA ALA A 132 -4.24 -8.42 -4.38
C ALA A 132 -4.91 -8.94 -5.66
N GLY A 133 -4.35 -8.61 -6.83
CA GLY A 133 -4.86 -8.98 -8.14
C GLY A 133 -4.41 -10.36 -8.62
N LYS A 134 -4.79 -10.71 -9.85
CA LYS A 134 -4.46 -12.00 -10.46
C LYS A 134 -3.33 -11.93 -11.49
N TYR A 135 -2.52 -10.87 -11.48
CA TYR A 135 -1.43 -10.68 -12.46
C TYR A 135 -0.06 -10.67 -11.77
N GLY A 136 1.00 -11.06 -12.50
CA GLY A 136 2.36 -11.22 -11.96
C GLY A 136 2.71 -12.60 -11.38
N PHE A 137 3.80 -12.69 -10.63
CA PHE A 137 4.46 -13.97 -10.30
C PHE A 137 4.14 -14.54 -8.90
N HIS A 138 3.42 -13.79 -8.07
CA HIS A 138 3.03 -14.27 -6.75
C HIS A 138 2.13 -15.51 -6.85
N LYS A 139 2.27 -16.43 -5.88
CA LYS A 139 1.42 -17.62 -5.80
C LYS A 139 0.15 -17.38 -4.99
N LYS A 140 0.25 -16.52 -3.97
CA LYS A 140 -0.85 -16.17 -3.06
C LYS A 140 -1.15 -14.69 -3.19
N ARG A 141 -2.44 -14.37 -3.16
CA ARG A 141 -2.93 -13.00 -3.14
C ARG A 141 -3.08 -12.55 -1.69
N THR A 142 -2.64 -11.34 -1.39
CA THR A 142 -2.53 -10.86 -0.01
C THR A 142 -3.04 -9.43 0.16
N LEU A 143 -3.55 -9.14 1.35
CA LEU A 143 -3.92 -7.82 1.83
C LEU A 143 -3.31 -7.64 3.22
N VAL A 144 -3.17 -6.39 3.65
CA VAL A 144 -2.79 -6.06 5.03
C VAL A 144 -3.86 -5.17 5.64
N ARG A 145 -4.13 -5.34 6.93
CA ARG A 145 -4.86 -4.33 7.72
C ARG A 145 -4.16 -4.12 9.05
N PHE A 146 -4.22 -2.90 9.56
CA PHE A 146 -3.56 -2.53 10.81
C PHE A 146 -4.21 -1.28 11.41
N THR A 147 -3.93 -1.02 12.67
CA THR A 147 -4.42 0.15 13.39
C THR A 147 -3.29 1.14 13.61
N ILE A 148 -3.56 2.42 13.39
CA ILE A 148 -2.69 3.53 13.79
C ILE A 148 -3.34 4.25 14.97
N ASP A 149 -2.59 4.43 16.05
CA ASP A 149 -3.06 5.10 17.25
C ASP A 149 -1.91 5.86 17.91
N ASN A 150 -1.95 7.19 17.88
CA ASN A 150 -0.90 8.06 18.44
C ASN A 150 0.52 7.63 18.02
N LYS A 151 0.79 7.59 16.72
CA LYS A 151 2.03 7.10 16.09
C LYS A 151 2.35 5.62 16.24
N MET A 152 1.56 4.84 16.99
CA MET A 152 1.81 3.40 17.12
C MET A 152 1.07 2.61 16.05
N PHE A 153 1.79 1.69 15.40
CA PHE A 153 1.23 0.68 14.50
C PHE A 153 0.96 -0.60 15.29
N LYS A 154 -0.30 -1.02 15.37
CA LYS A 154 -0.74 -2.18 16.16
C LYS A 154 -1.78 -3.00 15.40
N ASP A 155 -2.10 -4.19 15.94
CA ASP A 155 -3.13 -5.09 15.40
C ASP A 155 -2.92 -5.43 13.91
N LEU A 156 -1.67 -5.63 13.50
CA LEU A 156 -1.34 -5.91 12.10
C LEU A 156 -1.77 -7.33 11.74
N GLU A 157 -2.56 -7.44 10.68
CA GLU A 157 -3.04 -8.68 10.13
C GLU A 157 -2.69 -8.78 8.65
N VAL A 158 -2.17 -9.95 8.27
CA VAL A 158 -1.98 -10.35 6.87
C VAL A 158 -3.14 -11.27 6.51
N ILE A 159 -3.82 -10.95 5.42
CA ILE A 159 -4.98 -11.70 4.95
C ILE A 159 -4.61 -12.35 3.62
N GLU A 160 -4.67 -13.68 3.56
CA GLU A 160 -4.51 -14.44 2.32
C GLU A 160 -5.87 -14.61 1.61
N LEU A 161 -5.95 -14.19 0.36
CA LEU A 161 -7.13 -14.33 -0.51
C LEU A 161 -7.10 -15.63 -1.32
N GLY A 162 -6.20 -16.53 -1.01
CA GLY A 162 -5.95 -17.77 -1.73
C GLY A 162 -5.03 -17.58 -2.94
N GLU A 163 -5.08 -18.55 -3.85
CA GLU A 163 -4.24 -18.56 -5.04
C GLU A 163 -4.70 -17.50 -6.06
N LYS A 164 -3.75 -17.12 -6.92
CA LYS A 164 -3.97 -16.20 -8.02
C LYS A 164 -4.84 -16.84 -9.10
#